data_AF-A0A6P2CV67-F1
#
_entry.id   AF-A0A6P2CV67-F1
#
_cell.length_a   1.000
_cell.length_b   1.000
_cell.length_c   1.000
_cell.angle_alpha   90.00
_cell.angle_beta   90.00
_cell.angle_gamma   90.00
#
_symmetry.space_group_name_H-M   'P 1'
#
loop_
_entity.id
_entity.type
_entity.pdbx_description
1 polymer ?
#
loop_
_entity_poly.entity_id
_entity_poly.type
_entity_poly.pdbx_seq_one_letter_code
_entity_poly.pdbx_strand_id
1 'polypeptide(L)'
;MSTEPHPPSAGAVPPAGAPAPQIPQRREITLISHSMLFYWWPIWLLGSVMAAVTYFEDHRLAVLPAGTTVSEKKDDKGNVWKDDKGNTFYEVGVPGTSTTKSLTGAVERSKPVPGGGTANAFPTRVSQKVWMAPVFCVILLVTVIITNVPLRGLWSFLVLLLFVVIALLITLVPDGWDKVLGALGHLHIYINMAGYLFIASVVFVLWAVSVFIFDQRTYIVITPGQIRVCEHVGASIRTFDTTGLSFEKQRDDLFRHWLLGFFSGDLIVRTAGAERETIRLPNVLWIGWRLEEVQKLLAEKATVTQV
;
A
#
# COMPACT_ATOMS: atom_id res chain seq x y z
N MET A 1 -21.44 -4.04 94.55
CA MET A 1 -20.97 -2.84 93.82
C MET A 1 -19.72 -3.27 93.06
N SER A 2 -19.61 -2.85 91.81
CA SER A 2 -18.53 -3.10 90.84
C SER A 2 -18.69 -4.30 89.90
N THR A 3 -18.90 -3.92 88.64
CA THR A 3 -19.05 -4.66 87.38
C THR A 3 -17.70 -5.08 86.80
N GLU A 4 -17.61 -6.30 86.25
CA GLU A 4 -16.63 -6.63 85.19
C GLU A 4 -17.37 -6.95 83.88
N PRO A 5 -16.87 -6.54 82.71
CA PRO A 5 -17.58 -6.67 81.44
C PRO A 5 -17.32 -8.04 80.80
N HIS A 6 -18.40 -8.64 80.27
CA HIS A 6 -18.33 -9.77 79.34
C HIS A 6 -17.69 -9.35 78.01
N PRO A 7 -16.81 -10.18 77.41
CA PRO A 7 -16.36 -9.95 76.05
C PRO A 7 -17.49 -10.23 75.04
N PRO A 8 -17.56 -9.48 73.92
CA PRO A 8 -18.62 -9.65 72.94
C PRO A 8 -18.49 -10.98 72.18
N SER A 9 -19.64 -11.62 71.98
CA SER A 9 -19.83 -12.84 71.21
C SER A 9 -19.24 -12.70 69.80
N ALA A 10 -18.40 -13.67 69.42
CA ALA A 10 -17.84 -13.78 68.08
C ALA A 10 -18.98 -14.09 67.09
N GLY A 11 -19.36 -13.08 66.29
CA GLY A 11 -20.27 -13.26 65.16
C GLY A 11 -19.67 -14.24 64.15
N ALA A 12 -20.44 -15.28 63.82
CA ALA A 12 -20.11 -16.23 62.77
C ALA A 12 -19.96 -15.52 61.42
N VAL A 13 -18.79 -15.67 60.80
CA VAL A 13 -18.53 -15.21 59.43
C VAL A 13 -19.34 -16.10 58.47
N PRO A 14 -20.16 -15.54 57.55
CA PRO A 14 -20.85 -16.33 56.54
C PRO A 14 -19.82 -17.02 55.61
N PRO A 15 -20.06 -18.26 55.16
CA PRO A 15 -19.15 -18.92 54.23
C PRO A 15 -19.03 -18.09 52.95
N ALA A 16 -17.78 -17.83 52.55
CA ALA A 16 -17.46 -17.13 51.32
C ALA A 16 -18.22 -17.76 50.14
N GLY A 17 -19.03 -16.95 49.47
CA GLY A 17 -19.82 -17.37 48.32
C GLY A 17 -18.92 -18.05 47.28
N ALA A 18 -19.42 -19.18 46.75
CA ALA A 18 -18.79 -19.86 45.63
C ALA A 18 -18.47 -18.85 44.50
N PRO A 19 -17.32 -18.98 43.81
CA PRO A 19 -17.02 -18.13 42.67
C PRO A 19 -18.18 -18.18 41.68
N ALA A 20 -18.70 -17.01 41.30
CA ALA A 20 -19.71 -16.92 40.25
C ALA A 20 -19.19 -17.67 39.00
N PRO A 21 -20.04 -18.47 38.31
CA PRO A 21 -19.64 -19.11 37.06
C PRO A 21 -19.11 -18.04 36.11
N GLN A 22 -17.81 -18.11 35.79
CA GLN A 22 -17.24 -17.30 34.72
C GLN A 22 -17.99 -17.72 33.45
N ILE A 23 -18.86 -16.84 32.95
CA ILE A 23 -19.50 -17.05 31.65
C ILE A 23 -18.35 -17.28 30.67
N PRO A 24 -18.22 -18.47 30.05
CA PRO A 24 -17.12 -18.73 29.14
C PRO A 24 -17.22 -17.66 28.06
N GLN A 25 -16.17 -16.84 27.92
CA GLN A 25 -16.12 -15.81 26.88
C GLN A 25 -16.44 -16.52 25.57
N ARG A 26 -17.59 -16.19 24.98
CA ARG A 26 -18.07 -16.82 23.76
C ARG A 26 -17.03 -16.53 22.70
N ARG A 27 -16.21 -17.53 22.39
CA ARG A 27 -15.03 -17.37 21.53
C ARG A 27 -15.56 -17.13 20.12
N GLU A 28 -15.53 -15.87 19.71
CA GLU A 28 -16.05 -15.40 18.44
C GLU A 28 -14.89 -15.12 17.49
N ILE A 29 -14.95 -15.67 16.28
CA ILE A 29 -13.97 -15.39 15.23
C ILE A 29 -14.66 -14.56 14.16
N THR A 30 -14.11 -13.38 13.89
CA THR A 30 -14.53 -12.52 12.79
C THR A 30 -13.56 -12.66 11.62
N LEU A 31 -14.07 -13.00 10.45
CA LEU A 31 -13.33 -13.07 9.20
C LEU A 31 -13.77 -11.91 8.32
N ILE A 32 -12.82 -11.06 7.90
CA ILE A 32 -13.08 -9.87 7.10
C ILE A 32 -12.60 -10.12 5.67
N SER A 33 -13.45 -9.80 4.70
CA SER A 33 -13.12 -9.84 3.29
C SER A 33 -12.58 -8.50 2.81
N HIS A 34 -11.55 -8.52 1.97
CA HIS A 34 -10.94 -7.31 1.42
C HIS A 34 -11.23 -7.16 -0.08
N SER A 35 -11.37 -5.93 -0.53
CA SER A 35 -11.52 -5.59 -1.94
C SER A 35 -10.21 -5.72 -2.71
N MET A 36 -10.28 -5.70 -4.06
CA MET A 36 -9.09 -5.76 -4.91
C MET A 36 -8.17 -4.53 -4.76
N LEU A 37 -8.70 -3.41 -4.27
CA LEU A 37 -7.92 -2.23 -3.95
C LEU A 37 -6.90 -2.49 -2.84
N PHE A 38 -7.10 -3.50 -1.99
CA PHE A 38 -6.12 -3.90 -0.97
C PHE A 38 -4.71 -4.10 -1.54
N TYR A 39 -4.61 -4.63 -2.77
CA TYR A 39 -3.36 -4.93 -3.46
C TYR A 39 -2.66 -3.71 -4.07
N TRP A 40 -3.25 -2.51 -4.01
CA TRP A 40 -2.72 -1.30 -4.64
C TRP A 40 -1.67 -0.57 -3.80
N TRP A 41 -1.31 -1.13 -2.64
CA TRP A 41 -0.35 -0.51 -1.74
C TRP A 41 1.05 -0.25 -2.33
N PRO A 42 1.60 -1.10 -3.23
CA PRO A 42 2.92 -0.83 -3.80
C PRO A 42 2.97 0.46 -4.61
N ILE A 43 1.85 0.85 -5.25
CA ILE A 43 1.79 2.05 -6.09
C ILE A 43 1.98 3.29 -5.23
N TRP A 44 1.18 3.43 -4.17
CA TRP A 44 1.27 4.62 -3.33
C TRP A 44 2.56 4.66 -2.51
N LEU A 45 3.05 3.49 -2.04
CA LEU A 45 4.29 3.43 -1.29
C LEU A 45 5.48 3.80 -2.17
N LEU A 46 5.59 3.19 -3.35
CA LEU A 46 6.68 3.46 -4.27
C LEU A 46 6.65 4.90 -4.76
N GLY A 47 5.48 5.44 -5.11
CA GLY A 47 5.35 6.84 -5.49
C GLY A 47 5.81 7.78 -4.37
N SER A 48 5.48 7.48 -3.11
CA SER A 48 5.95 8.24 -1.95
C SER A 48 7.47 8.16 -1.78
N VAL A 49 8.06 6.96 -1.94
CA VAL A 49 9.51 6.77 -1.89
C VAL A 49 10.21 7.53 -3.02
N MET A 50 9.70 7.47 -4.25
CA MET A 50 10.29 8.20 -5.38
C MET A 50 10.16 9.72 -5.23
N ALA A 51 9.04 10.20 -4.68
CA ALA A 51 8.89 11.60 -4.31
C ALA A 51 9.92 12.01 -3.24
N ALA A 52 10.14 11.17 -2.21
CA ALA A 52 11.14 11.42 -1.18
C ALA A 52 12.57 11.44 -1.74
N VAL A 53 12.94 10.46 -2.58
CA VAL A 53 14.25 10.45 -3.26
C VAL A 53 14.44 11.72 -4.10
N THR A 54 13.43 12.10 -4.89
CA THR A 54 13.47 13.34 -5.70
C THR A 54 13.57 14.59 -4.83
N TYR A 55 12.98 14.57 -3.64
CA TYR A 55 13.08 15.67 -2.67
C TYR A 55 14.51 15.83 -2.14
N PHE A 56 15.17 14.73 -1.76
CA PHE A 56 16.54 14.77 -1.23
C PHE A 56 17.60 15.04 -2.30
N GLU A 57 17.38 14.64 -3.54
CA GLU A 57 18.29 14.90 -4.66
C GLU A 57 18.35 16.39 -5.04
N ASP A 58 17.28 17.15 -4.76
CA ASP A 58 17.20 18.60 -4.96
C ASP A 58 17.56 19.11 -6.38
N HIS A 59 17.51 18.24 -7.40
CA HIS A 59 17.68 18.63 -8.80
C HIS A 59 16.45 19.39 -9.34
N ARG A 60 16.68 20.31 -10.28
CA ARG A 60 15.64 21.21 -10.82
C ARG A 60 15.37 20.99 -12.30
N LEU A 61 14.12 21.17 -12.70
CA LEU A 61 13.70 21.15 -14.09
C LEU A 61 13.62 22.57 -14.66
N ALA A 62 14.32 22.81 -15.77
CA ALA A 62 14.15 23.99 -16.59
C ALA A 62 13.58 23.59 -17.96
N VAL A 63 12.48 24.23 -18.38
CA VAL A 63 11.90 24.00 -19.71
C VAL A 63 12.45 25.06 -20.65
N LEU A 64 13.27 24.62 -21.61
CA LEU A 64 13.93 25.48 -22.58
C LEU A 64 13.22 25.38 -23.94
N PRO A 65 13.13 26.50 -24.69
CA PRO A 65 12.60 26.48 -26.05
C PRO A 65 13.55 25.76 -27.01
N ALA A 66 13.02 25.25 -28.12
CA ALA A 66 13.83 24.58 -29.13
C ALA A 66 14.92 25.51 -29.69
N GLY A 67 16.11 24.97 -29.98
CA GLY A 67 17.25 25.74 -30.48
C GLY A 67 18.03 26.53 -29.42
N THR A 68 17.75 26.29 -28.13
CA THR A 68 18.54 26.89 -27.04
C THR A 68 19.96 26.33 -27.02
N THR A 69 20.96 27.20 -26.95
CA THR A 69 22.37 26.83 -26.78
C THR A 69 22.79 27.03 -25.33
N VAL A 70 23.64 26.14 -24.82
CA VAL A 70 24.24 26.27 -23.48
C VAL A 70 25.74 26.31 -23.64
N SER A 71 26.38 27.36 -23.16
CA SER A 71 27.83 27.53 -23.16
C SER A 71 28.34 27.83 -21.76
N GLU A 72 29.52 27.31 -21.41
CA GLU A 72 30.19 27.74 -20.18
C GLU A 72 30.58 29.21 -20.31
N LYS A 73 30.28 29.99 -19.28
CA LYS A 73 30.69 31.38 -19.22
C LYS A 73 32.22 31.42 -19.18
N LYS A 74 32.82 32.21 -20.08
CA LYS A 74 34.27 32.40 -20.12
C LYS A 74 34.65 33.80 -19.61
N ASP A 75 35.79 33.91 -18.97
CA ASP A 75 36.40 35.19 -18.61
C ASP A 75 36.99 35.90 -19.85
N ASP A 76 37.43 37.15 -19.68
CA ASP A 76 38.07 37.94 -20.75
C ASP A 76 39.36 37.29 -21.30
N LYS A 77 39.88 36.26 -20.63
CA LYS A 77 41.07 35.50 -21.00
C LYS A 77 40.74 34.13 -21.62
N GLY A 78 39.46 33.80 -21.78
CA GLY A 78 38.98 32.55 -22.38
C GLY A 78 38.90 31.33 -21.44
N ASN A 79 39.13 31.48 -20.14
CA ASN A 79 39.01 30.41 -19.14
C ASN A 79 37.58 30.32 -18.60
N VAL A 80 37.18 29.16 -18.09
CA VAL A 80 35.87 28.96 -17.44
C VAL A 80 35.74 29.91 -16.25
N TRP A 81 34.76 30.81 -16.32
CA TRP A 81 34.50 31.77 -15.26
C TRP A 81 33.95 31.04 -14.03
N LYS A 82 34.58 31.31 -12.88
CA LYS A 82 34.14 30.83 -11.57
C LYS A 82 33.97 32.01 -10.63
N ASP A 83 32.97 31.94 -9.74
CA ASP A 83 32.86 32.93 -8.67
C ASP A 83 33.88 32.68 -7.54
N ASP A 84 33.93 33.59 -6.56
CA ASP A 84 34.80 33.48 -5.39
C ASP A 84 34.56 32.21 -4.54
N LYS A 85 33.43 31.52 -4.78
CA LYS A 85 33.07 30.25 -4.13
C LYS A 85 33.36 29.03 -5.01
N GLY A 86 33.92 29.23 -6.21
CA GLY A 86 34.27 28.18 -7.17
C GLY A 86 33.09 27.67 -8.01
N ASN A 87 31.93 28.33 -7.98
CA ASN A 87 30.77 27.93 -8.77
C ASN A 87 31.01 28.20 -10.26
N THR A 88 30.65 27.23 -11.11
CA THR A 88 30.67 27.38 -12.57
C THR A 88 29.37 28.00 -13.05
N PHE A 89 29.47 28.92 -14.03
CA PHE A 89 28.32 29.57 -14.60
C PHE A 89 28.13 29.16 -16.06
N TYR A 90 26.87 28.95 -16.42
CA TYR A 90 26.46 28.63 -17.78
C TYR A 90 25.64 29.79 -18.34
N GLU A 91 25.91 30.14 -19.58
CA GLU A 91 25.13 31.08 -20.37
C GLU A 91 24.17 30.28 -21.26
N VAL A 92 22.91 30.71 -21.24
CA VAL A 92 21.83 30.06 -21.99
C VAL A 92 21.38 31.01 -23.08
N GLY A 93 21.73 30.71 -24.33
CA GLY A 93 21.34 31.45 -25.51
C GLY A 93 19.96 30.99 -25.99
N VAL A 94 18.95 31.83 -25.81
CA VAL A 94 17.56 31.54 -26.22
C VAL A 94 17.26 32.24 -27.54
N PRO A 95 16.71 31.54 -28.56
CA PRO A 95 16.26 32.19 -29.79
C PRO A 95 15.22 33.28 -29.52
N GLY A 96 15.41 34.48 -30.09
CA GLY A 96 14.58 35.66 -29.80
C GLY A 96 13.08 35.51 -30.14
N THR A 97 12.70 34.46 -30.88
CA THR A 97 11.33 34.18 -31.29
C THR A 97 10.57 33.26 -30.33
N SER A 98 11.20 32.72 -29.28
CA SER A 98 10.57 31.73 -28.39
C SER A 98 11.03 31.90 -26.94
N THR A 99 10.27 32.65 -26.12
CA THR A 99 10.51 32.75 -24.68
C THR A 99 9.57 31.82 -23.89
N THR A 100 10.12 30.99 -23.01
CA THR A 100 9.31 30.14 -22.12
C THR A 100 8.99 30.87 -20.81
N LYS A 101 7.78 30.69 -20.27
CA LYS A 101 7.38 31.20 -18.93
C LYS A 101 8.32 30.72 -17.82
N SER A 102 8.91 29.54 -17.97
CA SER A 102 9.90 28.97 -17.05
C SER A 102 11.13 29.86 -16.88
N LEU A 103 11.69 30.37 -17.98
CA LEU A 103 12.89 31.22 -18.00
C LEU A 103 12.58 32.64 -17.50
N THR A 104 11.48 33.21 -17.98
CA THR A 104 11.04 34.55 -17.56
C THR A 104 10.81 34.60 -16.04
N GLY A 105 10.07 33.63 -15.50
CA GLY A 105 9.85 33.52 -14.07
C GLY A 105 11.12 33.17 -13.28
N ALA A 106 12.09 32.46 -13.88
CA ALA A 106 13.36 32.18 -13.24
C ALA A 106 14.20 33.45 -13.09
N VAL A 107 14.28 34.29 -14.14
CA VAL A 107 14.96 35.59 -14.09
C VAL A 107 14.36 36.49 -13.01
N GLU A 108 13.03 36.52 -12.89
CA GLU A 108 12.34 37.28 -11.85
C GLU A 108 12.64 36.76 -10.44
N ARG A 109 12.61 35.45 -10.23
CA ARG A 109 12.90 34.82 -8.93
C ARG A 109 14.38 34.94 -8.53
N SER A 110 15.28 35.02 -9.49
CA SER A 110 16.71 35.21 -9.24
C SER A 110 17.08 36.64 -8.82
N LYS A 111 16.15 37.61 -8.89
CA LYS A 111 16.41 38.97 -8.41
C LYS A 111 16.62 38.97 -6.89
N PRO A 112 17.58 39.76 -6.36
CA PRO A 112 17.84 39.82 -4.93
C PRO A 112 16.58 40.27 -4.18
N VAL A 113 16.07 39.43 -3.28
CA VAL A 113 14.98 39.81 -2.37
C VAL A 113 15.57 40.64 -1.22
N PRO A 114 14.99 41.79 -0.85
CA PRO A 114 15.39 42.53 0.33
C PRO A 114 15.24 41.63 1.57
N GLY A 115 16.36 41.27 2.21
CA GLY A 115 16.37 40.32 3.34
C GLY A 115 17.27 39.09 3.16
N GLY A 116 18.00 38.97 2.05
CA GLY A 116 19.19 38.11 1.99
C GLY A 116 18.94 36.62 1.73
N GLY A 117 18.18 36.30 0.68
CA GLY A 117 18.11 34.95 0.14
C GLY A 117 17.93 34.97 -1.38
N THR A 118 18.63 34.08 -2.09
CA THR A 118 18.34 33.76 -3.50
C THR A 118 17.13 32.84 -3.53
N ALA A 119 15.99 33.29 -4.05
CA ALA A 119 14.85 32.40 -4.23
C ALA A 119 15.18 31.33 -5.28
N ASN A 120 14.66 30.11 -5.11
CA ASN A 120 14.86 29.01 -6.05
C ASN A 120 14.37 29.40 -7.46
N ALA A 121 15.30 29.66 -8.38
CA ALA A 121 15.00 30.11 -9.74
C ALA A 121 14.07 29.13 -10.47
N PHE A 122 14.25 27.83 -10.23
CA PHE A 122 13.39 26.77 -10.73
C PHE A 122 12.78 26.03 -9.54
N PRO A 123 11.46 26.09 -9.33
CA PRO A 123 10.83 25.43 -8.17
C PRO A 123 10.56 23.94 -8.40
N THR A 124 10.46 23.50 -9.67
CA THR A 124 10.10 22.13 -10.01
C THR A 124 11.27 21.19 -9.77
N ARG A 125 11.07 20.19 -8.90
CA ARG A 125 12.04 19.12 -8.63
C ARG A 125 11.82 17.91 -9.54
N VAL A 126 12.91 17.38 -10.08
CA VAL A 126 12.92 16.17 -10.93
C VAL A 126 14.21 15.39 -10.66
N SER A 127 14.16 14.06 -10.62
CA SER A 127 15.39 13.28 -10.50
C SER A 127 16.18 13.29 -11.81
N GLN A 128 17.50 13.25 -11.71
CA GLN A 128 18.39 13.03 -12.86
C GLN A 128 18.39 11.57 -13.33
N LYS A 129 17.91 10.65 -12.49
CA LYS A 129 17.93 9.21 -12.77
C LYS A 129 16.78 8.84 -13.70
N VAL A 130 17.14 8.52 -14.95
CA VAL A 130 16.20 8.16 -16.01
C VAL A 130 15.32 6.95 -15.66
N TRP A 131 15.84 5.99 -14.88
CA TRP A 131 15.14 4.74 -14.58
C TRP A 131 13.96 4.88 -13.62
N MET A 132 13.88 5.97 -12.82
CA MET A 132 12.90 6.08 -11.74
C MET A 132 11.46 6.08 -12.27
N ALA A 133 11.14 6.93 -13.23
CA ALA A 133 9.78 7.03 -13.77
C ALA A 133 9.34 5.77 -14.56
N PRO A 134 10.17 5.18 -15.43
CA PRO A 134 9.88 3.88 -16.04
C PRO A 134 9.58 2.78 -15.02
N VAL A 135 10.38 2.64 -13.96
CA VAL A 135 10.15 1.63 -12.91
C VAL A 135 8.80 1.84 -12.22
N PHE A 136 8.46 3.10 -11.89
CA PHE A 136 7.15 3.43 -11.34
C PHE A 136 6.00 3.05 -12.27
N CYS A 137 6.10 3.41 -13.55
CA CYS A 137 5.09 3.08 -14.55
C CYS A 137 4.92 1.57 -14.73
N VAL A 138 6.03 0.81 -14.79
CA VAL A 138 5.99 -0.65 -14.88
C VAL A 138 5.27 -1.25 -13.68
N ILE A 139 5.62 -0.83 -12.46
CA ILE A 139 4.98 -1.34 -11.24
C ILE A 139 3.49 -0.98 -11.18
N LEU A 140 3.14 0.24 -11.59
CA LEU A 140 1.75 0.67 -11.71
C LEU A 140 0.98 -0.24 -12.68
N LEU A 141 1.49 -0.43 -13.90
CA LEU A 141 0.83 -1.26 -14.92
C LEU A 141 0.73 -2.72 -14.50
N VAL A 142 1.80 -3.29 -13.95
CA VAL A 142 1.80 -4.67 -13.42
C VAL A 142 0.76 -4.82 -12.31
N THR A 143 0.67 -3.86 -11.40
CA THR A 143 -0.35 -3.88 -10.33
C THR A 143 -1.76 -3.83 -10.91
N VAL A 144 -2.00 -2.98 -11.92
CA VAL A 144 -3.30 -2.90 -12.62
C VAL A 144 -3.62 -4.23 -13.31
N ILE A 145 -2.66 -4.84 -14.01
CA ILE A 145 -2.87 -6.12 -14.69
C ILE A 145 -3.21 -7.23 -13.70
N ILE A 146 -2.41 -7.40 -12.64
CA ILE A 146 -2.60 -8.47 -11.65
C ILE A 146 -3.92 -8.32 -10.89
N THR A 147 -4.39 -7.09 -10.70
CA THR A 147 -5.66 -6.84 -10.00
C THR A 147 -6.90 -7.01 -10.88
N ASN A 148 -6.75 -6.94 -12.21
CA ASN A 148 -7.87 -7.08 -13.15
C ASN A 148 -7.90 -8.42 -13.89
N VAL A 149 -6.73 -9.04 -14.12
CA VAL A 149 -6.60 -10.30 -14.85
C VAL A 149 -6.39 -11.43 -13.85
N PRO A 150 -7.34 -12.36 -13.69
CA PRO A 150 -7.14 -13.55 -12.86
C PRO A 150 -6.17 -14.50 -13.56
N LEU A 151 -4.87 -14.28 -13.37
CA LEU A 151 -3.83 -15.20 -13.82
C LEU A 151 -3.89 -16.44 -12.93
N ARG A 152 -4.52 -17.51 -13.43
CA ARG A 152 -4.71 -18.75 -12.67
C ARG A 152 -3.39 -19.49 -12.45
N GLY A 153 -3.15 -19.87 -11.20
CA GLY A 153 -2.12 -20.80 -10.76
C GLY A 153 -0.69 -20.28 -10.92
N LEU A 154 0.20 -21.18 -11.32
CA LEU A 154 1.64 -20.95 -11.46
C LEU A 154 1.97 -19.89 -12.54
N TRP A 155 1.06 -19.65 -13.50
CA TRP A 155 1.28 -18.72 -14.60
C TRP A 155 1.45 -17.26 -14.14
N SER A 156 0.69 -16.82 -13.12
CA SER A 156 0.85 -15.49 -12.50
C SER A 156 2.28 -15.28 -12.00
N PHE A 157 2.79 -16.29 -11.28
CA PHE A 157 4.13 -16.28 -10.73
C PHE A 157 5.21 -16.30 -11.81
N LEU A 158 5.08 -17.15 -12.83
CA LEU A 158 6.05 -17.26 -13.92
C LEU A 158 6.14 -15.98 -14.75
N VAL A 159 5.00 -15.39 -15.11
CA VAL A 159 4.96 -14.16 -15.90
C VAL A 159 5.59 -13.01 -15.13
N LEU A 160 5.26 -12.87 -13.84
CA LEU A 160 5.86 -11.82 -13.04
C LEU A 160 7.35 -12.05 -12.79
N LEU A 161 7.76 -13.28 -12.48
CA LEU A 161 9.18 -13.62 -12.34
C LEU A 161 9.95 -13.30 -13.63
N LEU A 162 9.37 -13.59 -14.79
CA LEU A 162 9.95 -13.23 -16.08
C LEU A 162 10.13 -11.71 -16.21
N PHE A 163 9.12 -10.90 -15.88
CA PHE A 163 9.25 -9.43 -15.92
C PHE A 163 10.32 -8.92 -14.96
N VAL A 164 10.39 -9.46 -13.74
CA VAL A 164 11.41 -9.10 -12.75
C VAL A 164 12.81 -9.49 -13.23
N VAL A 165 12.97 -10.70 -13.78
CA VAL A 165 14.24 -11.17 -14.33
C VAL A 165 14.66 -10.30 -15.51
N ILE A 166 13.75 -9.96 -16.42
CA ILE A 166 14.04 -9.05 -17.55
C ILE A 166 14.48 -7.68 -17.01
N ALA A 167 13.76 -7.10 -16.05
CA ALA A 167 14.11 -5.83 -15.45
C ALA A 167 15.49 -5.86 -14.76
N LEU A 168 15.81 -6.95 -14.06
CA LEU A 168 17.11 -7.17 -13.43
C LEU A 168 18.23 -7.33 -14.46
N LEU A 169 17.99 -8.09 -15.53
CA LEU A 169 18.95 -8.24 -16.63
C LEU A 169 19.24 -6.88 -17.29
N ILE A 170 18.23 -6.06 -17.53
CA ILE A 170 18.40 -4.70 -18.06
C ILE A 170 19.17 -3.82 -17.07
N THR A 171 18.92 -3.98 -15.77
CA THR A 171 19.60 -3.20 -14.71
C THR A 171 21.07 -3.61 -14.53
N LEU A 172 21.41 -4.88 -14.76
CA LEU A 172 22.79 -5.38 -14.64
C LEU A 172 23.70 -4.87 -15.76
N VAL A 173 23.13 -4.53 -16.92
CA VAL A 173 23.87 -3.96 -18.04
C VAL A 173 24.15 -2.46 -17.77
N PRO A 174 25.40 -1.98 -17.85
CA PRO A 174 25.70 -0.55 -17.77
C PRO A 174 24.93 0.23 -18.83
N ASP A 175 24.20 1.25 -18.37
CA ASP A 175 23.28 2.07 -19.18
C ASP A 175 22.21 1.25 -19.93
N GLY A 176 21.85 0.06 -19.42
CA GLY A 176 20.92 -0.85 -20.08
C GLY A 176 19.54 -0.21 -20.29
N TRP A 177 19.04 0.49 -19.28
CA TRP A 177 17.80 1.25 -19.38
C TRP A 177 17.91 2.39 -20.41
N ASP A 178 19.02 3.12 -20.45
CA ASP A 178 19.22 4.22 -21.40
C ASP A 178 19.31 3.74 -22.85
N LYS A 179 19.91 2.57 -23.08
CA LYS A 179 19.97 1.95 -24.41
C LYS A 179 18.60 1.47 -24.89
N VAL A 180 17.83 0.82 -24.01
CA VAL A 180 16.47 0.35 -24.35
C VAL A 180 15.54 1.52 -24.62
N LEU A 181 15.56 2.55 -23.78
CA LEU A 181 14.73 3.75 -23.93
C LEU A 181 15.20 4.64 -25.09
N GLY A 182 16.51 4.67 -25.35
CA GLY A 182 17.12 5.34 -26.50
C GLY A 182 16.69 4.70 -27.84
N ALA A 183 16.66 3.37 -27.91
CA ALA A 183 16.20 2.63 -29.09
C ALA A 183 14.71 2.86 -29.41
N LEU A 184 13.89 3.16 -28.40
CA LEU A 184 12.47 3.54 -28.55
C LEU A 184 12.26 5.04 -28.86
N GLY A 185 13.30 5.74 -29.34
CA GLY A 185 13.21 7.14 -29.76
C GLY A 185 13.50 8.15 -28.65
N HIS A 186 14.46 7.85 -27.76
CA HIS A 186 14.77 8.67 -26.58
C HIS A 186 13.54 8.93 -25.70
N LEU A 187 12.73 7.89 -25.47
CA LEU A 187 11.55 7.97 -24.61
C LEU A 187 11.99 7.99 -23.13
N HIS A 188 12.64 9.09 -22.74
CA HIS A 188 12.95 9.36 -21.35
C HIS A 188 11.68 9.88 -20.67
N ILE A 189 11.04 9.01 -19.90
CA ILE A 189 9.91 9.41 -19.07
C ILE A 189 10.50 10.14 -17.86
N TYR A 190 10.16 11.41 -17.69
CA TYR A 190 10.49 12.17 -16.49
C TYR A 190 9.20 12.52 -15.75
N ILE A 191 9.11 12.09 -14.49
CA ILE A 191 8.03 12.47 -13.59
C ILE A 191 8.64 13.41 -12.55
N ASN A 192 8.03 14.58 -12.37
CA ASN A 192 8.45 15.51 -11.34
C ASN A 192 8.01 15.02 -9.95
N MET A 193 8.60 15.59 -8.90
CA MET A 193 8.27 15.23 -7.51
C MET A 193 6.76 15.35 -7.22
N ALA A 194 6.13 16.40 -7.73
CA ALA A 194 4.70 16.65 -7.54
C ALA A 194 3.83 15.58 -8.19
N GLY A 195 4.22 15.06 -9.35
CA GLY A 195 3.52 13.98 -10.05
C GLY A 195 3.54 12.68 -9.26
N TYR A 196 4.70 12.29 -8.74
CA TYR A 196 4.81 11.13 -7.85
C TYR A 196 3.93 11.28 -6.60
N LEU A 197 4.02 12.44 -5.95
CA LEU A 197 3.27 12.71 -4.72
C LEU A 197 1.75 12.76 -4.96
N PHE A 198 1.32 13.34 -6.08
CA PHE A 198 -0.10 13.39 -6.45
C PHE A 198 -0.67 11.99 -6.66
N ILE A 199 -0.02 11.16 -7.48
CA ILE A 199 -0.49 9.78 -7.73
C ILE A 199 -0.45 8.99 -6.42
N ALA A 200 0.63 9.10 -5.65
CA ALA A 200 0.76 8.40 -4.37
C ALA A 200 -0.34 8.78 -3.37
N SER A 201 -0.60 10.09 -3.20
CA SER A 201 -1.62 10.57 -2.25
C SER A 201 -3.04 10.16 -2.66
N VAL A 202 -3.39 10.29 -3.94
CA VAL A 202 -4.72 9.89 -4.44
C VAL A 202 -4.93 8.39 -4.25
N VAL A 203 -3.96 7.56 -4.67
CA VAL A 203 -4.07 6.10 -4.53
C VAL A 203 -4.08 5.70 -3.06
N PHE A 204 -3.29 6.36 -2.20
CA PHE A 204 -3.29 6.11 -0.75
C PHE A 204 -4.66 6.42 -0.12
N VAL A 205 -5.28 7.55 -0.46
CA VAL A 205 -6.59 7.92 0.08
C VAL A 205 -7.66 6.91 -0.35
N LEU A 206 -7.70 6.55 -1.64
CA LEU A 206 -8.63 5.53 -2.14
C LEU A 206 -8.39 4.17 -1.47
N TRP A 207 -7.14 3.77 -1.35
CA TRP A 207 -6.74 2.54 -0.66
C TRP A 207 -7.16 2.55 0.82
N ALA A 208 -6.88 3.63 1.54
CA ALA A 208 -7.18 3.75 2.98
C ALA A 208 -8.70 3.75 3.23
N VAL A 209 -9.46 4.49 2.43
CA VAL A 209 -10.92 4.47 2.49
C VAL A 209 -11.45 3.05 2.21
N SER A 210 -10.92 2.37 1.19
CA SER A 210 -11.30 0.99 0.88
C SER A 210 -11.05 0.05 2.07
N VAL A 211 -9.81 0.02 2.57
CA VAL A 211 -9.39 -0.95 3.59
C VAL A 211 -10.00 -0.66 4.96
N PHE A 212 -10.06 0.61 5.38
CA PHE A 212 -10.52 0.96 6.73
C PHE A 212 -12.02 1.21 6.81
N ILE A 213 -12.71 1.54 5.71
CA ILE A 213 -14.14 1.89 5.75
C ILE A 213 -15.00 0.86 5.03
N PHE A 214 -14.62 0.43 3.82
CA PHE A 214 -15.44 -0.48 3.03
C PHE A 214 -15.21 -1.95 3.36
N ASP A 215 -13.95 -2.40 3.42
CA ASP A 215 -13.59 -3.79 3.67
C ASP A 215 -14.07 -4.26 5.07
N GLN A 216 -14.07 -3.37 6.07
CA GLN A 216 -14.59 -3.68 7.41
C GLN A 216 -16.09 -4.04 7.45
N ARG A 217 -16.84 -3.79 6.37
CA ARG A 217 -18.30 -4.00 6.33
C ARG A 217 -18.71 -5.38 5.81
N THR A 218 -17.81 -6.10 5.14
CA THR A 218 -18.06 -7.45 4.64
C THR A 218 -17.32 -8.45 5.53
N TYR A 219 -18.07 -9.10 6.42
CA TYR A 219 -17.50 -9.98 7.41
C TYR A 219 -18.39 -11.20 7.72
N ILE A 220 -17.74 -12.27 8.16
CA ILE A 220 -18.39 -13.43 8.76
C ILE A 220 -18.02 -13.49 10.24
N VAL A 221 -19.02 -13.66 11.09
CA VAL A 221 -18.87 -13.93 12.51
C VAL A 221 -19.19 -15.41 12.76
N ILE A 222 -18.23 -16.13 13.33
CA ILE A 222 -18.34 -17.55 13.67
C ILE A 222 -18.43 -17.68 15.18
N THR A 223 -19.52 -18.29 15.65
CA THR A 223 -19.73 -18.62 17.08
C THR A 223 -20.04 -20.10 17.23
N PRO A 224 -19.84 -20.71 18.42
CA PRO A 224 -20.17 -22.12 18.64
C PRO A 224 -21.66 -22.38 18.37
N GLY A 225 -21.96 -23.07 17.27
CA GLY A 225 -23.32 -23.45 16.87
C GLY A 225 -24.00 -22.58 15.81
N GLN A 226 -23.46 -21.42 15.44
CA GLN A 226 -24.03 -20.61 14.35
C GLN A 226 -22.97 -19.74 13.65
N ILE A 227 -23.19 -19.51 12.36
CA ILE A 227 -22.42 -18.55 11.55
C ILE A 227 -23.33 -17.42 11.12
N ARG A 228 -22.89 -16.19 11.36
CA ARG A 228 -23.54 -14.97 10.91
C ARG A 228 -22.77 -14.40 9.74
N VAL A 229 -23.44 -14.24 8.60
CA VAL A 229 -22.84 -13.72 7.37
C VAL A 229 -23.40 -12.35 7.07
N CYS A 230 -22.52 -11.37 6.89
CA CYS A 230 -22.85 -10.02 6.48
C CYS A 230 -22.10 -9.71 5.17
N GLU A 231 -22.78 -9.85 4.03
CA GLU A 231 -22.16 -9.69 2.72
C GLU A 231 -22.08 -8.21 2.27
N HIS A 232 -23.10 -7.40 2.56
CA HIS A 232 -23.20 -6.01 2.11
C HIS A 232 -23.94 -5.11 3.11
N VAL A 233 -23.70 -3.79 3.02
CA VAL A 233 -24.40 -2.76 3.81
C VAL A 233 -25.90 -2.80 3.50
N GLY A 234 -26.73 -3.09 4.51
CA GLY A 234 -28.18 -3.16 4.37
C GLY A 234 -28.73 -4.54 3.97
N ALA A 235 -27.86 -5.54 3.73
CA ALA A 235 -28.29 -6.92 3.53
C ALA A 235 -28.75 -7.56 4.84
N SER A 236 -29.64 -8.55 4.76
CA SER A 236 -30.07 -9.31 5.94
C SER A 236 -28.89 -10.09 6.52
N ILE A 237 -28.72 -10.04 7.86
CA ILE A 237 -27.77 -10.90 8.57
C ILE A 237 -28.33 -12.32 8.49
N ARG A 238 -27.73 -13.16 7.64
CA ARG A 238 -28.12 -14.56 7.52
C ARG A 238 -27.39 -15.37 8.57
N THR A 239 -28.14 -16.21 9.28
CA THR A 239 -27.59 -17.09 10.32
C THR A 239 -27.76 -18.53 9.88
N PHE A 240 -26.66 -19.26 9.78
CA PHE A 240 -26.62 -20.67 9.42
C PHE A 240 -26.17 -21.50 10.62
N ASP A 241 -26.72 -22.71 10.79
CA ASP A 241 -26.18 -23.68 11.77
C ASP A 241 -24.80 -24.17 11.30
N THR A 242 -23.95 -24.50 12.26
CA THR A 242 -22.60 -24.99 11.99
C THR A 242 -22.55 -26.45 11.52
N THR A 243 -23.66 -27.17 11.58
CA THR A 243 -23.74 -28.59 11.26
C THR A 243 -23.54 -28.84 9.77
N GLY A 244 -22.52 -29.64 9.41
CA GLY A 244 -22.21 -30.02 8.03
C GLY A 244 -21.56 -28.92 7.16
N LEU A 245 -21.12 -27.81 7.78
CA LEU A 245 -20.31 -26.81 7.07
C LEU A 245 -19.00 -27.41 6.55
N SER A 246 -18.64 -27.05 5.31
CA SER A 246 -17.29 -27.24 4.82
C SER A 246 -16.65 -25.90 4.48
N PHE A 247 -15.39 -25.74 4.89
CA PHE A 247 -14.58 -24.58 4.61
C PHE A 247 -13.50 -25.01 3.60
N GLU A 248 -13.52 -24.38 2.44
CA GLU A 248 -12.56 -24.62 1.38
C GLU A 248 -11.73 -23.36 1.17
N LYS A 249 -10.41 -23.54 1.19
CA LYS A 249 -9.45 -22.46 0.98
C LYS A 249 -9.00 -22.49 -0.46
N GLN A 250 -9.33 -21.45 -1.21
CA GLN A 250 -8.91 -21.29 -2.59
C GLN A 250 -7.77 -20.26 -2.67
N ARG A 251 -6.66 -20.66 -3.29
CA ARG A 251 -5.47 -19.81 -3.51
C ARG A 251 -5.07 -19.91 -4.97
N ASP A 252 -5.97 -19.51 -5.85
CA ASP A 252 -5.76 -19.64 -7.29
C ASP A 252 -4.69 -18.67 -7.81
N ASP A 253 -4.36 -17.61 -7.10
CA ASP A 253 -3.30 -16.67 -7.47
C ASP A 253 -2.26 -16.54 -6.35
N LEU A 254 -1.24 -17.39 -6.42
CA LEU A 254 -0.15 -17.44 -5.44
C LEU A 254 0.52 -16.07 -5.27
N PHE A 255 0.76 -15.33 -6.33
CA PHE A 255 1.47 -14.06 -6.24
C PHE A 255 0.63 -12.97 -5.58
N ARG A 256 -0.62 -12.81 -6.07
CA ARG A 256 -1.57 -11.84 -5.52
C ARG A 256 -1.78 -12.08 -4.03
N HIS A 257 -2.05 -13.31 -3.63
CA HIS A 257 -2.35 -13.64 -2.25
C HIS A 257 -1.12 -13.69 -1.34
N TRP A 258 0.04 -14.13 -1.84
CA TRP A 258 1.25 -14.27 -1.03
C TRP A 258 2.02 -12.94 -0.90
N LEU A 259 2.38 -12.29 -2.01
CA LEU A 259 3.25 -11.12 -1.98
C LEU A 259 2.47 -9.82 -1.77
N LEU A 260 1.40 -9.60 -2.56
CA LEU A 260 0.64 -8.36 -2.48
C LEU A 260 -0.39 -8.38 -1.35
N GLY A 261 -0.91 -9.56 -1.03
CA GLY A 261 -2.03 -9.79 -0.12
C GLY A 261 -1.69 -10.10 1.31
N PHE A 262 -0.41 -10.02 1.71
CA PHE A 262 0.02 -10.41 3.06
C PHE A 262 -0.49 -11.80 3.47
N PHE A 263 -0.28 -12.81 2.61
CA PHE A 263 -0.77 -14.19 2.81
C PHE A 263 -2.30 -14.34 2.89
N SER A 264 -3.04 -13.46 2.20
CA SER A 264 -4.49 -13.58 2.07
C SER A 264 -4.90 -14.86 1.32
N GLY A 265 -6.19 -15.13 1.24
CA GLY A 265 -6.73 -16.15 0.36
C GLY A 265 -8.25 -16.07 0.31
N ASP A 266 -8.83 -16.71 -0.69
CA ASP A 266 -10.27 -16.74 -0.85
C ASP A 266 -10.83 -17.88 -0.01
N LEU A 267 -11.82 -17.57 0.83
CA LEU A 267 -12.52 -18.54 1.66
C LEU A 267 -13.88 -18.86 1.04
N ILE A 268 -14.12 -20.13 0.77
CA ILE A 268 -15.43 -20.62 0.35
C ILE A 268 -16.03 -21.37 1.53
N VAL A 269 -17.18 -20.90 1.99
CA VAL A 269 -17.99 -21.59 2.99
C VAL A 269 -19.17 -22.23 2.27
N ARG A 270 -19.29 -23.55 2.40
CA ARG A 270 -20.44 -24.29 1.87
C ARG A 270 -21.32 -24.71 3.03
N THR A 271 -22.58 -24.24 3.04
CA THR A 271 -23.57 -24.61 4.05
C THR A 271 -24.17 -25.99 3.73
N ALA A 272 -24.46 -26.76 4.78
CA ALA A 272 -25.25 -27.98 4.68
C ALA A 272 -26.63 -27.76 5.28
N GLY A 273 -27.64 -28.44 4.73
CA GLY A 273 -29.03 -28.29 5.15
C GLY A 273 -30.00 -28.22 3.97
N ALA A 274 -31.20 -27.71 4.22
CA ALA A 274 -32.26 -27.54 3.22
C ALA A 274 -31.91 -26.50 2.14
N GLU A 275 -31.06 -25.51 2.46
CA GLU A 275 -30.59 -24.48 1.55
C GLU A 275 -29.07 -24.54 1.45
N ARG A 276 -28.55 -25.16 0.38
CA ARG A 276 -27.12 -25.24 0.08
C ARG A 276 -26.68 -23.95 -0.58
N GLU A 277 -25.99 -23.10 0.17
CA GLU A 277 -25.45 -21.83 -0.33
C GLU A 277 -23.92 -21.87 -0.28
N THR A 278 -23.28 -21.38 -1.35
CA THR A 278 -21.82 -21.23 -1.41
C THR A 278 -21.46 -19.77 -1.21
N ILE A 279 -20.97 -19.46 -0.02
CA ILE A 279 -20.62 -18.10 0.38
C ILE A 279 -19.13 -17.92 0.12
N ARG A 280 -18.78 -16.91 -0.68
CA ARG A 280 -17.40 -16.63 -1.07
C ARG A 280 -16.92 -15.35 -0.41
N LEU A 281 -15.90 -15.47 0.43
CA LEU A 281 -15.19 -14.34 1.02
C LEU A 281 -13.83 -14.19 0.34
N PRO A 282 -13.68 -13.24 -0.59
CA PRO A 282 -12.39 -12.99 -1.21
C PRO A 282 -11.40 -12.34 -0.23
N ASN A 283 -10.11 -12.58 -0.45
CA ASN A 283 -8.99 -11.87 0.18
C ASN A 283 -9.05 -11.80 1.72
N VAL A 284 -9.36 -12.91 2.38
CA VAL A 284 -9.31 -12.99 3.85
C VAL A 284 -7.87 -13.04 4.31
N LEU A 285 -7.48 -12.11 5.18
CA LEU A 285 -6.13 -12.04 5.73
C LEU A 285 -5.82 -13.25 6.62
N TRP A 286 -4.58 -13.74 6.50
CA TRP A 286 -4.06 -14.85 7.29
C TRP A 286 -4.99 -16.07 7.34
N ILE A 287 -5.59 -16.40 6.19
CA ILE A 287 -6.61 -17.46 6.10
C ILE A 287 -6.14 -18.82 6.65
N GLY A 288 -4.83 -19.12 6.64
CA GLY A 288 -4.28 -20.34 7.23
C GLY A 288 -4.56 -20.44 8.73
N TRP A 289 -4.06 -19.48 9.51
CA TRP A 289 -4.27 -19.43 10.95
C TRP A 289 -5.75 -19.32 11.31
N ARG A 290 -6.49 -18.49 10.57
CA ARG A 290 -7.93 -18.31 10.79
C ARG A 290 -8.72 -19.60 10.59
N LEU A 291 -8.37 -20.41 9.59
CA LEU A 291 -9.04 -21.68 9.35
C LEU A 291 -8.76 -22.69 10.47
N GLU A 292 -7.53 -22.74 10.99
CA GLU A 292 -7.17 -23.59 12.13
C GLU A 292 -7.95 -23.18 13.39
N GLU A 293 -8.09 -21.89 13.67
CA GLU A 293 -8.90 -21.39 14.80
C GLU A 293 -10.38 -21.79 14.65
N VAL A 294 -10.94 -21.66 13.44
CA VAL A 294 -12.33 -22.04 13.13
C VAL A 294 -12.53 -23.54 13.29
N GLN A 295 -11.61 -24.36 12.77
CA GLN A 295 -11.67 -25.82 12.92
C GLN A 295 -11.63 -26.23 14.40
N LYS A 296 -10.78 -25.58 15.20
CA LYS A 296 -10.70 -25.82 16.64
C LYS A 296 -12.01 -25.48 17.35
N LEU A 297 -12.63 -24.33 17.04
CA LEU A 297 -13.94 -23.95 17.59
C LEU A 297 -15.04 -24.95 17.25
N LEU A 298 -15.04 -25.47 16.02
CA LEU A 298 -16.03 -26.45 15.60
C LEU A 298 -15.83 -27.82 16.26
N ALA A 299 -14.58 -28.23 16.48
CA ALA A 299 -14.24 -29.46 17.20
C ALA A 299 -14.63 -29.41 18.68
N GLU A 300 -14.50 -28.25 19.34
CA GLU A 300 -14.95 -28.03 20.72
C GLU A 300 -16.47 -28.27 20.88
N LYS A 301 -17.30 -27.89 19.89
CA LYS A 301 -18.76 -28.20 19.89
C LYS A 301 -19.02 -29.72 19.81
N ALA A 302 -18.29 -30.42 18.96
CA ALA A 302 -18.50 -31.86 18.74
C ALA A 302 -18.22 -32.67 20.01
N THR A 303 -17.23 -32.27 20.80
CA THR A 303 -16.87 -32.94 22.07
C THR A 303 -17.87 -32.63 23.18
N VAL A 304 -18.39 -31.40 23.29
CA VAL A 304 -19.39 -31.03 24.31
C VAL A 304 -20.76 -31.69 24.07
N THR A 305 -21.11 -32.02 22.82
CA THR A 305 -22.38 -32.67 22.49
C THR A 305 -22.37 -34.19 22.74
N GLN A 306 -21.20 -34.80 22.98
CA GLN A 306 -21.04 -36.24 23.21
C GLN A 306 -20.88 -36.65 24.69
N VAL A 307 -21.00 -35.69 25.62
CA VAL A 307 -20.94 -35.94 27.08
C VAL A 307 -22.32 -35.83 27.69
#